data_AF-A0A938CVR0-F1
#
_entry.id   AF-A0A938CVR0-F1
#
_cell.length_a   1.000
_cell.length_b   1.000
_cell.length_c   1.000
_cell.angle_alpha   90.00
_cell.angle_beta   90.00
_cell.angle_gamma   90.00
#
_symmetry.space_group_name_H-M   'P 1'
#
loop_
_entity.id
_entity.type
_entity.pdbx_description
1 polymer ?
#
loop_
_entity_poly.entity_id
_entity_poly.type
_entity_poly.pdbx_seq_one_letter_code
_entity_poly.pdbx_strand_id
1 'polypeptide(L)'
;MTLALDLRAVELLCSRLCHDLVSPVGAISNGVELLTEMGPDEEALALVGQSAQAAATRLKFYRVAYGAAGADLPPGELHDLMTALLQDRHVSLS
;
A
#
# COMPACT_ATOMS: atom_id res chain seq x y z
N MET A 1 -19.91 -7.38 25.42
CA MET A 1 -18.91 -6.30 25.32
C MET A 1 -17.77 -6.64 24.37
N THR A 2 -17.25 -7.87 24.35
CA THR A 2 -16.16 -8.30 23.45
C THR A 2 -16.48 -8.13 21.96
N LEU A 3 -17.63 -8.61 21.49
CA LEU A 3 -18.04 -8.53 20.08
C LEU A 3 -18.11 -7.10 19.51
N ALA A 4 -18.46 -6.12 20.34
CA ALA A 4 -18.57 -4.72 19.93
C ALA A 4 -17.20 -4.05 19.76
N LEU A 5 -16.22 -4.44 20.58
CA LEU A 5 -14.82 -4.03 20.41
C LEU A 5 -14.22 -4.63 19.14
N ASP A 6 -14.55 -5.90 18.86
CA ASP A 6 -14.08 -6.61 17.66
C ASP A 6 -14.59 -5.95 16.38
N LEU A 7 -15.90 -5.61 16.31
CA LEU A 7 -16.46 -4.93 15.14
C LEU A 7 -15.84 -3.54 14.94
N ARG A 8 -15.68 -2.77 16.02
CA ARG A 8 -15.08 -1.44 15.93
C ARG A 8 -13.62 -1.49 15.47
N ALA A 9 -12.86 -2.49 15.90
CA ALA A 9 -11.50 -2.70 15.46
C ALA A 9 -11.44 -3.02 13.95
N VAL A 10 -12.35 -3.87 13.45
CA VAL A 10 -12.46 -4.20 12.02
C VAL A 10 -12.82 -2.96 11.18
N GLU A 11 -13.78 -2.15 11.63
CA GLU A 11 -14.14 -0.90 10.94
C GLU A 11 -12.95 0.04 10.78
N LEU A 12 -12.22 0.28 11.87
CA LEU A 12 -11.05 1.16 11.88
C LEU A 12 -9.91 0.60 11.02
N LEU A 13 -9.71 -0.73 11.06
CA LEU A 13 -8.73 -1.40 10.22
C LEU A 13 -9.08 -1.25 8.74
N CYS A 14 -10.31 -1.55 8.33
CA CYS A 14 -10.78 -1.36 6.96
C CYS A 14 -10.65 0.09 6.51
N SER A 15 -11.03 1.05 7.35
CA SER A 15 -10.88 2.48 7.05
C SER A 15 -9.43 2.85 6.78
N ARG A 16 -8.49 2.34 7.60
CA ARG A 16 -7.05 2.60 7.41
C ARG A 16 -6.50 1.95 6.14
N LEU A 17 -6.87 0.70 5.87
CA LEU A 17 -6.48 -0.03 4.65
C LEU A 17 -6.94 0.72 3.40
N CYS A 18 -8.21 1.14 3.37
CA CYS A 18 -8.76 1.92 2.26
C CYS A 18 -8.03 3.27 2.13
N HIS A 19 -7.87 4.02 3.23
CA HIS A 19 -7.19 5.31 3.22
C HIS A 19 -5.80 5.23 2.60
N ASP A 20 -4.99 4.25 3.02
CA ASP A 20 -3.60 4.14 2.59
C ASP A 20 -3.47 3.65 1.13
N LEU A 21 -4.47 2.94 0.59
CA LEU A 21 -4.47 2.40 -0.77
C LEU A 21 -5.14 3.32 -1.81
N VAL A 22 -6.05 4.19 -1.39
CA VAL A 22 -6.79 5.08 -2.29
C VAL A 22 -5.86 5.94 -3.15
N SER A 23 -4.79 6.48 -2.57
CA SER A 23 -3.84 7.34 -3.30
C SER A 23 -3.09 6.60 -4.41
N PRO A 24 -2.33 5.51 -4.15
CA PRO A 24 -1.62 4.81 -5.21
C PRO A 24 -2.57 4.16 -6.22
N VAL A 25 -3.74 3.66 -5.82
CA VAL A 25 -4.74 3.13 -6.77
C VAL A 25 -5.30 4.24 -7.68
N GLY A 26 -5.60 5.41 -7.13
CA GLY A 26 -6.04 6.57 -7.91
C GLY A 26 -4.99 7.04 -8.91
N ALA A 27 -3.71 7.08 -8.51
CA ALA A 27 -2.62 7.45 -9.40
C ALA A 27 -2.44 6.46 -10.56
N ILE A 28 -2.65 5.16 -10.33
CA ILE A 28 -2.68 4.14 -11.39
C ILE A 28 -3.82 4.43 -12.39
N SER A 29 -5.04 4.66 -11.90
CA SER A 29 -6.20 4.96 -12.77
C SER A 29 -5.94 6.18 -13.64
N ASN A 30 -5.49 7.28 -13.02
CA ASN A 30 -5.19 8.52 -13.73
C ASN A 30 -4.08 8.33 -14.77
N GLY A 31 -3.02 7.59 -14.44
CA GLY A 31 -1.94 7.32 -15.38
C GLY A 31 -2.38 6.46 -16.57
N VAL A 32 -3.26 5.47 -16.34
CA VAL A 32 -3.84 4.65 -17.42
C VAL A 32 -4.77 5.48 -18.31
N GLU A 33 -5.58 6.37 -17.73
CA GLU A 33 -6.43 7.31 -18.47
C GLU A 33 -5.58 8.22 -19.36
N LEU A 34 -4.51 8.82 -18.83
CA LEU A 34 -3.58 9.65 -19.59
C LEU A 34 -2.95 8.89 -20.77
N LEU A 35 -2.47 7.66 -20.56
CA LEU A 35 -1.91 6.83 -21.62
C LEU A 35 -2.93 6.49 -22.71
N THR A 36 -4.20 6.35 -22.32
CA THR A 36 -5.29 6.05 -23.25
C THR A 36 -5.68 7.27 -24.08
N GLU A 37 -5.71 8.46 -23.48
CA GLU A 37 -6.13 9.71 -24.14
C GLU A 37 -5.01 10.37 -24.95
N MET A 38 -3.77 10.34 -24.44
CA MET A 38 -2.63 11.08 -24.98
C MET A 38 -1.65 10.20 -25.78
N GLY A 39 -1.78 8.88 -25.67
CA GLY A 39 -0.86 7.92 -26.26
C GLY A 39 0.37 7.63 -25.39
N PRO A 40 1.44 7.03 -25.96
CA PRO A 40 2.61 6.61 -25.19
C PRO A 40 3.30 7.80 -24.52
N ASP A 41 3.33 7.78 -23.18
CA ASP A 41 4.00 8.77 -22.34
C ASP A 41 4.84 8.05 -21.28
N GLU A 42 6.15 8.34 -21.26
CA GLU A 42 7.10 7.72 -20.34
C GLU A 42 6.85 8.15 -18.90
N GLU A 43 6.41 9.40 -18.68
CA GLU A 43 6.10 9.90 -17.34
C GLU A 43 4.84 9.24 -16.77
N ALA A 44 3.77 9.12 -17.56
CA ALA A 44 2.58 8.39 -17.15
C ALA A 44 2.86 6.89 -16.90
N LEU A 45 3.69 6.24 -17.73
CA LEU A 45 4.12 4.86 -17.50
C LEU A 45 4.90 4.72 -16.19
N ALA A 46 5.83 5.64 -15.92
CA ALA A 46 6.59 5.66 -14.68
C ALA A 46 5.69 5.88 -13.45
N LEU A 47 4.72 6.80 -13.55
CA LEU A 47 3.73 7.05 -12.49
C LEU A 47 2.90 5.80 -12.18
N VAL A 48 2.40 5.10 -13.20
CA VAL A 48 1.66 3.84 -13.04
C VAL A 48 2.53 2.79 -12.36
N GLY A 49 3.77 2.60 -12.82
CA GLY A 49 4.69 1.61 -12.28
C GLY A 49 5.04 1.88 -10.80
N GLN A 50 5.39 3.12 -10.47
CA GLN A 50 5.71 3.53 -9.10
C GLN A 50 4.50 3.38 -8.17
N SER A 51 3.32 3.80 -8.64
CA SER A 51 2.08 3.71 -7.85
C SER A 51 1.63 2.26 -7.64
N ALA A 52 1.80 1.39 -8.64
CA ALA A 52 1.56 -0.04 -8.52
C ALA A 52 2.50 -0.69 -7.49
N GLN A 53 3.80 -0.35 -7.54
CA GLN A 53 4.77 -0.84 -6.56
C GLN A 53 4.43 -0.37 -5.14
N ALA A 54 4.01 0.89 -5.00
CA ALA A 54 3.58 1.49 -3.74
C ALA A 54 2.34 0.78 -3.15
N ALA A 55 1.34 0.48 -3.97
CA ALA A 55 0.16 -0.29 -3.56
C ALA A 55 0.53 -1.73 -3.18
N ALA A 56 1.35 -2.41 -3.97
CA ALA A 56 1.78 -3.79 -3.72
C ALA A 56 2.56 -3.91 -2.41
N THR A 57 3.46 -2.95 -2.13
CA THR A 57 4.25 -2.89 -0.90
C THR A 57 3.34 -2.74 0.33
N ARG A 58 2.36 -1.83 0.28
CA ARG A 58 1.36 -1.67 1.35
C ARG A 58 0.54 -2.94 1.56
N LEU A 59 0.06 -3.58 0.49
CA LEU A 59 -0.69 -4.84 0.59
C LEU A 59 0.14 -5.97 1.22
N LYS A 60 1.40 -6.12 0.80
CA LYS A 60 2.32 -7.11 1.39
C LYS A 60 2.51 -6.85 2.89
N PHE A 61 2.67 -5.58 3.28
CA PHE A 61 2.75 -5.19 4.69
C PHE A 61 1.50 -5.56 5.47
N TYR A 62 0.32 -5.18 4.99
CA TYR A 62 -0.93 -5.48 5.70
C TYR A 62 -1.17 -6.97 5.87
N ARG A 63 -0.77 -7.76 4.87
CA ARG A 63 -0.84 -9.23 4.94
C ARG A 63 0.01 -9.80 6.07
N VAL A 64 1.18 -9.22 6.31
CA VAL A 64 2.14 -9.61 7.36
C VAL A 64 1.73 -9.06 8.72
N ALA A 65 1.35 -7.77 8.79
CA ALA A 65 1.09 -7.05 10.04
C ALA A 65 -0.29 -7.34 10.64
N TYR A 66 -1.31 -7.55 9.81
CA TYR A 66 -2.70 -7.75 10.24
C TYR A 66 -3.27 -9.12 9.87
N GLY A 67 -2.56 -9.87 9.02
CA GLY A 67 -2.94 -11.23 8.63
C GLY A 67 -2.14 -12.30 9.38
N ALA A 68 -2.55 -13.55 9.22
CA ALA A 68 -1.85 -14.71 9.79
C ALA A 68 -0.49 -15.02 9.10
N ALA A 69 -0.08 -14.22 8.11
CA ALA A 69 1.11 -14.48 7.29
C ALA A 69 2.42 -13.92 7.87
N GLY A 70 2.38 -13.24 9.03
CA GLY A 70 3.57 -12.62 9.62
C GLY A 70 4.49 -13.58 10.38
N ALA A 71 4.00 -14.74 10.80
CA ALA A 71 4.76 -15.67 11.66
C ALA A 71 5.92 -16.38 10.93
N ASP A 72 5.84 -16.53 9.61
CA ASP A 72 6.80 -17.31 8.81
C ASP A 72 7.69 -16.44 7.90
N LEU A 73 7.64 -15.11 8.02
CA LEU A 73 8.43 -14.23 7.17
C LEU A 73 9.89 -14.18 7.66
N PRO A 74 10.89 -14.46 6.80
CA PRO A 74 12.28 -14.34 7.17
C PRO A 74 12.62 -12.91 7.65
N PRO A 75 13.46 -12.73 8.69
CA PRO A 75 13.77 -11.40 9.23
C PRO A 75 14.31 -10.41 8.20
N GLY A 76 15.09 -10.88 7.22
CA GLY A 76 15.59 -10.03 6.12
C GLY A 76 14.45 -9.48 5.25
N GLU A 77 13.49 -10.32 4.89
CA GLU A 77 12.34 -9.93 4.08
C GLU A 77 11.39 -8.97 4.83
N LEU A 78 11.29 -9.13 6.16
CA LEU A 78 10.58 -8.17 7.00
C LEU A 78 11.28 -6.80 7.03
N HIS A 79 12.61 -6.78 7.17
CA HIS A 79 13.39 -5.56 7.15
C HIS A 79 13.27 -4.80 5.82
N ASP A 80 13.37 -5.52 4.70
CA ASP A 80 13.24 -4.94 3.37
C ASP A 80 11.84 -4.35 3.16
N LEU A 81 10.80 -5.06 3.61
CA LEU A 81 9.41 -4.60 3.55
C LEU A 81 9.18 -3.34 4.40
N MET A 82 9.72 -3.31 5.63
CA MET A 82 9.63 -2.16 6.53
C MET A 82 10.33 -0.93 5.92
N THR A 83 11.52 -1.12 5.35
CA THR A 83 12.28 -0.06 4.68
C THR A 83 11.51 0.50 3.48
N ALA A 84 10.96 -0.37 2.63
CA ALA A 84 10.17 0.04 1.47
C ALA A 84 8.93 0.87 1.86
N LEU A 85 8.24 0.53 2.95
CA LEU A 85 7.11 1.32 3.47
C LEU A 85 7.51 2.70 4.00
N LEU A 86 8.68 2.78 4.63
CA LEU A 86 9.18 4.02 5.24
C LEU A 86 9.76 4.97 4.21
N GLN A 87 10.19 4.48 3.05
CA GLN A 87 10.61 5.35 1.94
C GLN A 87 9.40 5.99 1.23
N ASP A 88 8.30 5.26 1.16
CA ASP A 88 7.07 5.70 0.48
C ASP A 88 6.19 6.63 1.36
N ARG A 89 6.23 6.50 2.68
CA ARG A 89 5.78 7.55 3.60
C ARG A 89 6.95 8.48 3.85
N HIS A 90 6.92 9.75 3.43
CA HIS A 90 7.92 10.78 3.78
C HIS A 90 8.06 10.99 5.30
N VAL A 91 8.62 10.01 6.01
CA VAL A 91 8.84 10.00 7.45
C VAL A 91 10.35 9.96 7.60
N SER A 92 10.94 11.14 7.80
CA SER A 92 12.33 11.21 8.28
C SER A 92 12.36 10.67 9.70
N LEU A 93 13.08 9.57 9.91
CA LEU A 93 13.44 9.12 11.24
C LEU A 93 14.57 10.05 11.72
N SER A 94 14.20 11.06 12.53
CA SER A 94 15.13 11.89 13.30
C SER A 94 15.72 11.12 14.47
#